data_AF-A0A8S2DDR4-F1
#
_entry.id   AF-A0A8S2DDR4-F1
#
_cell.length_a   1.000
_cell.length_b   1.000
_cell.length_c   1.000
_cell.angle_alpha   90.00
_cell.angle_beta   90.00
_cell.angle_gamma   90.00
#
_symmetry.space_group_name_H-M   'P 1'
#
loop_
_entity.id
_entity.type
_entity.pdbx_description
1 polymer ?
#
loop_
_entity_poly.entity_id
_entity_poly.type
_entity_poly.pdbx_seq_one_letter_code
_entity_poly.pdbx_strand_id
1 'polypeptide(L)'
;MRLWFLVHILLICWKKWQINAKMRVVCYYANWSLYREAMPILYPDQIDPTLCTHIHYAFADIDPLTLNIIPTELHDVQWTDRHSMPLYLRMYGLKRRNPSLKIILAVGGWTARSKGFNAVLRSDTSRAKFINQTIQYINEWNFDGLDLDWEFPGDRDRDAAPDSQIKFDILVKDLYQAFNDEVKKPNNTRQRLILTAAVAADPKKIDHGYIVQNLCGHLDYVNIMTYDYHGKNSSIYYWLERGCPAEKMNLGLAIYGRTFTLADEVNNTLGSPVSEGGEAGPYTKEEGILAYFEICQKLRANNWTTEWDHDSQAQYAYYENQWVGYDSLRSATLKVIWAKTLGLGGAMLWTLDYDDYTGLFCGRGMFPFTKRVHETMFDDVITSATASNLTDNSTPLSDTSAINLLSTQIIDSKKQSPSSTIINIYSSPLSSRNTTRNTKIISDHRIKNDGGERQQQQKFYYSIIITLWILHEVNNLSVIH
;
A
#
# COMPACT_ATOMS: atom_id res chain seq x y z
N MET A 1 0.59 -19.45 -43.99
CA MET A 1 0.60 -18.13 -43.31
C MET A 1 -0.58 -17.91 -42.35
N ARG A 2 -1.85 -18.09 -42.74
CA ARG A 2 -3.01 -17.74 -41.88
C ARG A 2 -3.12 -18.51 -40.55
N LEU A 3 -2.73 -19.79 -40.51
CA LEU A 3 -2.79 -20.59 -39.29
C LEU A 3 -1.73 -20.19 -38.26
N TRP A 4 -0.51 -19.88 -38.71
CA TRP A 4 0.58 -19.42 -37.83
C TRP A 4 0.31 -18.03 -37.24
N PHE A 5 -0.37 -17.17 -38.00
CA PHE A 5 -0.80 -15.84 -37.53
C PHE A 5 -1.89 -15.94 -36.46
N LEU A 6 -2.88 -16.84 -36.65
CA LEU A 6 -3.91 -17.13 -35.64
C LEU A 6 -3.32 -17.75 -34.38
N VAL A 7 -2.38 -18.69 -34.50
CA VAL A 7 -1.66 -19.28 -33.35
C VAL A 7 -0.85 -18.20 -32.61
N HIS A 8 -0.16 -17.31 -33.33
CA HIS A 8 0.53 -16.18 -32.70
C HIS A 8 -0.42 -15.24 -31.96
N ILE A 9 -1.55 -14.86 -32.55
CA ILE A 9 -2.55 -14.03 -31.89
C ILE A 9 -3.12 -14.74 -30.66
N LEU A 10 -3.45 -16.03 -30.76
CA LEU A 10 -3.94 -16.81 -29.62
C LEU A 10 -2.90 -16.95 -28.51
N LEU A 11 -1.62 -17.12 -28.84
CA LEU A 11 -0.53 -17.15 -27.87
C LEU A 11 -0.31 -15.79 -27.20
N ILE A 12 -0.40 -14.69 -27.95
CA ILE A 12 -0.31 -13.32 -27.43
C ILE A 12 -1.51 -13.02 -26.53
N CYS A 13 -2.72 -13.34 -26.96
CA CYS A 13 -3.94 -13.20 -26.16
C CYS A 13 -3.89 -14.08 -24.91
N TRP A 14 -3.40 -15.32 -25.00
CA TRP A 14 -3.26 -16.22 -23.86
C TRP A 14 -2.21 -15.72 -22.86
N LYS A 15 -1.04 -15.24 -23.34
CA LYS A 15 -0.04 -14.59 -22.47
C LYS A 15 -0.58 -13.32 -21.83
N LYS A 16 -1.26 -12.45 -22.57
CA LYS A 16 -1.86 -11.22 -22.04
C LYS A 16 -2.96 -11.52 -21.01
N TRP A 17 -3.77 -12.54 -21.25
CA TRP A 17 -4.78 -13.03 -20.30
C TRP A 17 -4.14 -13.62 -19.03
N GLN A 18 -3.07 -14.39 -19.15
CA GLN A 18 -2.30 -14.92 -18.00
C GLN A 18 -1.64 -13.81 -17.17
N ILE A 19 -1.21 -12.71 -17.80
CA ILE A 19 -0.64 -11.54 -17.11
C ILE A 19 -1.74 -10.79 -16.33
N ASN A 20 -2.88 -10.48 -16.95
CA ASN A 20 -4.01 -9.81 -16.26
C ASN A 20 -4.62 -10.68 -15.15
N ALA A 21 -4.64 -12.01 -15.29
CA ALA A 21 -5.17 -12.93 -14.27
C ALA A 21 -4.29 -13.08 -13.00
N LYS A 22 -3.09 -12.48 -12.97
CA LYS A 22 -2.14 -12.56 -11.84
C LYS A 22 -1.94 -11.26 -11.07
N MET A 23 -2.51 -10.15 -11.54
CA MET A 23 -2.36 -8.85 -10.89
C MET A 23 -3.10 -8.81 -9.55
N ARG A 24 -2.53 -8.08 -8.59
CA ARG A 24 -3.03 -8.01 -7.22
C ARG A 24 -3.23 -6.56 -6.79
N VAL A 25 -4.30 -6.35 -6.03
CA VAL A 25 -4.46 -5.21 -5.14
C VAL A 25 -4.44 -5.75 -3.72
N VAL A 26 -3.35 -5.47 -3.00
CA VAL A 26 -3.11 -5.91 -1.62
C VAL A 26 -3.41 -4.73 -0.70
N CYS A 27 -4.30 -4.92 0.26
CA CYS A 27 -4.76 -3.85 1.14
C CYS A 27 -4.43 -4.18 2.59
N TYR A 28 -3.65 -3.33 3.27
CA TYR A 28 -3.46 -3.48 4.71
C TYR A 28 -4.67 -2.91 5.47
N TYR A 29 -5.13 -3.66 6.46
CA TYR A 29 -6.12 -3.26 7.46
C TYR A 29 -5.44 -3.13 8.82
N ALA A 30 -5.43 -1.92 9.39
CA ALA A 30 -4.88 -1.67 10.71
C ALA A 30 -5.91 -1.87 11.82
N ASN A 31 -5.66 -2.83 12.73
CA ASN A 31 -6.56 -3.13 13.85
C ASN A 31 -6.64 -1.98 14.88
N TRP A 32 -5.61 -1.14 14.99
CA TRP A 32 -5.63 0.02 15.88
C TRP A 32 -6.53 1.16 15.40
N SER A 33 -7.06 1.10 14.16
CA SER A 33 -8.03 2.07 13.66
C SER A 33 -9.30 2.17 14.51
N LEU A 34 -9.57 1.14 15.34
CA LEU A 34 -10.65 1.10 16.32
C LEU A 34 -10.48 2.02 17.53
N TYR A 35 -9.24 2.45 17.81
CA TYR A 35 -8.92 3.29 18.96
C TYR A 35 -8.90 4.78 18.66
N ARG A 36 -9.33 5.19 17.46
CA ARG A 36 -9.53 6.61 17.16
C ARG A 36 -10.62 7.17 18.07
N GLU A 37 -10.32 8.29 18.72
CA GLU A 37 -11.22 8.91 19.68
C GLU A 37 -12.53 9.42 19.06
N ALA A 38 -12.55 9.63 17.75
CA ALA A 38 -13.73 10.07 17.01
C ALA A 38 -13.80 9.36 15.65
N MET A 39 -15.02 9.31 15.09
CA MET A 39 -15.21 8.86 13.71
C MET A 39 -14.29 9.62 12.76
N PRO A 40 -13.68 8.93 11.78
CA PRO A 40 -14.11 7.62 11.33
C PRO A 40 -13.33 6.47 12.00
N ILE A 41 -14.04 5.40 12.39
CA ILE A 41 -13.51 4.09 12.82
C ILE A 41 -13.87 3.01 11.78
N LEU A 42 -12.91 2.19 11.35
CA LEU A 42 -13.11 1.14 10.33
C LEU A 42 -13.18 -0.25 10.96
N TYR A 43 -14.38 -0.83 10.98
CA TYR A 43 -14.55 -2.25 11.27
C TYR A 43 -14.45 -3.12 10.00
N PRO A 44 -14.03 -4.40 10.10
CA PRO A 44 -13.89 -5.26 8.94
C PRO A 44 -15.17 -5.37 8.09
N ASP A 45 -16.36 -5.44 8.68
CA ASP A 45 -17.61 -5.62 7.92
C ASP A 45 -17.97 -4.43 7.02
N GLN A 46 -17.40 -3.26 7.27
CA GLN A 46 -17.59 -2.05 6.46
C GLN A 46 -16.73 -2.06 5.19
N ILE A 47 -15.75 -2.96 5.10
CA ILE A 47 -14.93 -3.12 3.92
C ILE A 47 -15.78 -3.73 2.80
N ASP A 48 -15.72 -3.12 1.62
CA ASP A 48 -16.20 -3.74 0.39
C ASP A 48 -15.15 -4.79 -0.05
N PRO A 49 -15.48 -6.09 0.02
CA PRO A 49 -14.52 -7.16 -0.20
C PRO A 49 -14.19 -7.35 -1.68
N THR A 50 -14.75 -6.54 -2.58
CA THR A 50 -14.43 -6.54 -4.01
C THR A 50 -13.29 -5.57 -4.36
N LEU A 51 -12.99 -4.59 -3.50
CA LEU A 51 -11.95 -3.59 -3.75
C LEU A 51 -10.53 -4.17 -3.75
N CYS A 52 -10.32 -5.23 -2.98
CA CYS A 52 -9.01 -5.83 -2.78
C CYS A 52 -9.02 -7.30 -3.21
N THR A 53 -7.91 -7.77 -3.78
CA THR A 53 -7.69 -9.20 -4.02
C THR A 53 -7.19 -9.91 -2.77
N HIS A 54 -6.41 -9.20 -1.97
CA HIS A 54 -5.82 -9.67 -0.72
C HIS A 54 -6.00 -8.58 0.33
N ILE A 55 -6.43 -8.96 1.53
CA ILE A 55 -6.38 -8.09 2.71
C ILE A 55 -5.34 -8.65 3.66
N HIS A 56 -4.40 -7.80 4.06
CA HIS A 56 -3.37 -8.09 5.05
C HIS A 56 -3.82 -7.49 6.38
N TYR A 57 -4.12 -8.34 7.37
CA TYR A 57 -4.53 -7.91 8.69
C TYR A 57 -3.29 -7.52 9.51
N ALA A 58 -3.15 -6.23 9.79
CA ALA A 58 -2.06 -5.64 10.57
C ALA A 58 -2.57 -5.30 11.99
N PHE A 59 -1.99 -5.82 13.07
CA PHE A 59 -0.92 -6.82 13.11
C PHE A 59 -1.19 -7.85 14.21
N ALA A 60 -0.58 -9.02 14.07
CA ALA A 60 -0.18 -9.85 15.19
C ALA A 60 1.31 -9.63 15.50
N ASP A 61 1.79 -10.14 16.64
CA ASP A 61 3.21 -10.10 17.03
C ASP A 61 3.72 -11.51 17.37
N ILE A 62 5.02 -11.64 17.62
CA ILE A 62 5.67 -12.89 18.04
C ILE A 62 6.12 -12.73 19.49
N ASP A 63 5.59 -13.57 20.38
CA ASP A 63 6.08 -13.65 21.75
C ASP A 63 7.51 -14.25 21.76
N PRO A 64 8.54 -13.49 22.19
CA PRO A 64 9.93 -13.95 22.14
C PRO A 64 10.26 -15.06 23.14
N LEU A 65 9.35 -15.37 24.09
CA LEU A 65 9.51 -16.44 25.06
C LEU A 65 8.87 -17.74 24.57
N THR A 66 7.62 -17.65 24.12
CA THR A 66 6.86 -18.84 23.70
C THR A 66 7.10 -19.21 22.24
N LEU A 67 7.52 -18.24 21.41
CA LEU A 67 7.63 -18.31 19.95
C LEU A 67 6.28 -18.47 19.24
N ASN A 68 5.18 -18.14 19.91
CA ASN A 68 3.85 -18.11 19.32
C ASN A 68 3.60 -16.78 18.63
N ILE A 69 2.76 -16.82 17.59
CA ILE A 69 2.03 -15.64 17.15
C ILE A 69 1.01 -15.28 18.24
N ILE A 70 0.95 -14.01 18.60
CA ILE A 70 0.03 -13.45 19.58
C ILE A 70 -0.74 -12.27 18.98
N PRO A 71 -2.03 -12.09 19.33
CA PRO A 71 -2.74 -10.88 18.93
C PRO A 71 -2.11 -9.66 19.59
N THR A 72 -2.12 -8.51 18.92
CA THR A 72 -1.72 -7.24 19.55
C THR A 72 -2.87 -6.62 20.33
N GLU A 73 -4.11 -6.95 19.97
CA GLU A 73 -5.31 -6.40 20.59
C GLU A 73 -6.24 -7.49 21.12
N LEU A 74 -6.89 -7.22 22.26
CA LEU A 74 -7.84 -8.15 22.87
C LEU A 74 -9.00 -8.50 21.91
N HIS A 75 -9.47 -7.49 21.18
CA HIS A 75 -10.58 -7.59 20.22
C HIS A 75 -10.24 -8.45 18.99
N ASP A 76 -8.96 -8.71 18.71
CA ASP A 76 -8.56 -9.55 17.58
C ASP A 76 -9.14 -10.96 17.70
N VAL A 77 -9.10 -11.51 18.91
CA VAL A 77 -9.40 -12.92 19.21
C VAL A 77 -10.54 -13.13 20.21
N GLN A 78 -10.93 -12.12 21.00
CA GLN A 78 -11.94 -12.28 22.05
C GLN A 78 -13.29 -11.67 21.70
N TRP A 79 -14.34 -12.34 22.19
CA TRP A 79 -15.66 -11.75 22.31
C TRP A 79 -15.61 -10.76 23.48
N THR A 80 -15.64 -9.47 23.19
CA THR A 80 -15.53 -8.45 24.24
C THR A 80 -16.86 -8.14 24.92
N ASP A 81 -17.97 -8.52 24.29
CA ASP A 81 -19.31 -8.61 24.88
C ASP A 81 -20.11 -9.77 24.24
N ARG A 82 -21.34 -10.01 24.72
CA ARG A 82 -22.20 -11.11 24.24
C ARG A 82 -22.60 -11.00 22.75
N HIS A 83 -22.31 -9.89 22.09
CA HIS A 83 -22.68 -9.57 20.72
C HIS A 83 -21.49 -9.14 19.84
N SER A 84 -20.27 -9.01 20.37
CA SER A 84 -19.10 -8.55 19.62
C SER A 84 -18.22 -9.70 19.11
N MET A 85 -18.29 -9.98 17.81
CA MET A 85 -17.46 -11.00 17.16
C MET A 85 -15.98 -10.56 17.09
N PRO A 86 -15.00 -11.44 17.36
CA PRO A 86 -13.58 -11.16 17.19
C PRO A 86 -13.25 -10.60 15.80
N LEU A 87 -12.31 -9.66 15.71
CA LEU A 87 -11.97 -8.99 14.45
C LEU A 87 -11.42 -9.96 13.40
N TYR A 88 -10.66 -10.98 13.79
CA TYR A 88 -10.20 -12.01 12.87
C TYR A 88 -11.37 -12.75 12.21
N LEU A 89 -12.42 -13.09 12.98
CA LEU A 89 -13.61 -13.75 12.45
C LEU A 89 -14.47 -12.82 11.58
N ARG A 90 -14.53 -11.53 11.92
CA ARG A 90 -15.19 -10.50 11.09
C ARG A 90 -14.47 -10.32 9.77
N MET A 91 -13.14 -10.29 9.80
CA MET A 91 -12.32 -10.26 8.60
C MET A 91 -12.57 -11.49 7.74
N TYR A 92 -12.51 -12.71 8.30
CA TYR A 92 -12.85 -13.95 7.60
C TYR A 92 -14.27 -13.93 7.01
N GLY A 93 -15.23 -13.31 7.71
CA GLY A 93 -16.61 -13.13 7.28
C GLY A 93 -16.77 -12.42 5.93
N LEU A 94 -15.81 -11.59 5.51
CA LEU A 94 -15.80 -10.93 4.20
C LEU A 94 -15.86 -11.93 3.04
N LYS A 95 -15.28 -13.12 3.23
CA LYS A 95 -15.27 -14.17 2.20
C LYS A 95 -16.65 -14.75 1.88
N ARG A 96 -17.67 -14.48 2.71
CA ARG A 96 -19.07 -14.83 2.39
C ARG A 96 -19.60 -14.02 1.20
N ARG A 97 -19.15 -12.77 1.05
CA ARG A 97 -19.51 -11.86 -0.05
C ARG A 97 -18.53 -11.95 -1.21
N ASN A 98 -17.27 -12.28 -0.95
CA ASN A 98 -16.28 -12.56 -1.99
C ASN A 98 -15.43 -13.81 -1.63
N PRO A 99 -15.81 -15.03 -2.05
CA PRO A 99 -15.06 -16.25 -1.74
C PRO A 99 -13.63 -16.30 -2.31
N SER A 100 -13.33 -15.46 -3.30
CA SER A 100 -12.00 -15.39 -3.94
C SER A 100 -10.99 -14.56 -3.14
N LEU A 101 -11.48 -13.68 -2.26
CA LEU A 101 -10.66 -12.81 -1.41
C LEU A 101 -9.71 -13.65 -0.55
N LYS A 102 -8.45 -13.22 -0.50
CA LYS A 102 -7.44 -13.79 0.39
C LYS A 102 -7.24 -12.91 1.60
N ILE A 103 -7.21 -13.52 2.78
CA ILE A 103 -6.99 -12.80 4.04
C ILE A 103 -5.71 -13.34 4.65
N ILE A 104 -4.71 -12.50 4.80
CA ILE A 104 -3.37 -12.87 5.25
C ILE A 104 -3.10 -12.16 6.57
N LEU A 105 -2.51 -12.88 7.53
CA LEU A 105 -2.13 -12.28 8.82
C LEU A 105 -0.72 -11.70 8.71
N ALA A 106 -0.57 -10.40 8.94
CA ALA A 106 0.74 -9.75 9.01
C ALA A 106 1.27 -9.78 10.45
N VAL A 107 2.54 -10.14 10.58
CA VAL A 107 3.23 -10.27 11.87
C VAL A 107 4.43 -9.35 11.92
N GLY A 108 4.48 -8.47 12.93
CA GLY A 108 5.56 -7.50 13.13
C GLY A 108 5.08 -6.05 13.03
N GLY A 109 5.59 -5.33 12.05
CA GLY A 109 5.41 -3.89 11.88
C GLY A 109 6.38 -3.05 12.71
N TRP A 110 6.40 -1.74 12.46
CA TRP A 110 7.30 -0.78 13.07
C TRP A 110 7.42 -0.91 14.61
N THR A 111 6.29 -1.03 15.33
CA THR A 111 6.26 -1.05 16.81
C THR A 111 6.82 -2.34 17.42
N ALA A 112 6.72 -3.48 16.72
CA ALA A 112 7.20 -4.77 17.21
C ALA A 112 8.73 -4.85 17.30
N ARG A 113 9.44 -4.00 16.53
CA ARG A 113 10.92 -4.01 16.41
C ARG A 113 11.42 -5.41 16.03
N SER A 114 12.54 -5.86 16.62
CA SER A 114 13.20 -7.12 16.23
C SER A 114 13.14 -8.23 17.27
N LYS A 115 12.49 -8.04 18.44
CA LYS A 115 12.59 -9.00 19.56
C LYS A 115 12.04 -10.38 19.22
N GLY A 116 10.83 -10.42 18.64
CA GLY A 116 10.17 -11.64 18.22
C GLY A 116 10.97 -12.39 17.16
N PHE A 117 11.32 -11.69 16.07
CA PHE A 117 12.15 -12.24 15.00
C PHE A 117 13.51 -12.74 15.50
N ASN A 118 14.22 -11.97 16.32
CA ASN A 118 15.48 -12.40 16.90
C ASN A 118 15.33 -13.70 17.71
N ALA A 119 14.23 -13.87 18.45
CA ALA A 119 13.96 -15.07 19.23
C ALA A 119 13.72 -16.29 18.34
N VAL A 120 12.96 -16.12 17.26
CA VAL A 120 12.72 -17.17 16.24
C VAL A 120 14.03 -17.61 15.59
N LEU A 121 14.93 -16.67 15.31
CA LEU A 121 16.18 -16.92 14.58
C LEU A 121 17.34 -17.45 15.44
N ARG A 122 17.13 -17.72 16.74
CA ARG A 122 18.19 -18.19 17.65
C ARG A 122 18.78 -19.55 17.27
N SER A 123 17.95 -20.48 16.82
CA SER A 123 18.36 -21.84 16.44
C SER A 123 17.38 -22.47 15.44
N ASP A 124 17.77 -23.61 14.87
CA ASP A 124 16.88 -24.38 13.99
C ASP A 124 15.64 -24.88 14.76
N THR A 125 15.81 -25.23 16.03
CA THR A 125 14.71 -25.65 16.91
C THR A 125 13.72 -24.53 17.17
N SER A 126 14.19 -23.29 17.38
CA SER A 126 13.28 -22.15 17.58
C SER A 126 12.50 -21.82 16.32
N ARG A 127 13.14 -21.87 15.14
CA ARG A 127 12.45 -21.69 13.86
C ARG A 127 11.41 -22.78 13.61
N ALA A 128 11.78 -24.05 13.77
CA ALA A 128 10.85 -25.17 13.58
C ALA A 128 9.64 -25.09 14.53
N LYS A 129 9.86 -24.67 15.78
CA LYS A 129 8.79 -24.43 16.75
C LYS A 129 7.84 -23.31 16.29
N PHE A 130 8.39 -22.15 15.93
CA PHE A 130 7.62 -21.02 15.41
C PHE A 130 6.81 -21.40 14.17
N ILE A 131 7.40 -22.11 13.21
CA ILE A 131 6.73 -22.55 11.97
C ILE A 131 5.52 -23.44 12.29
N ASN A 132 5.70 -24.44 13.15
CA ASN A 132 4.61 -25.34 13.53
C ASN A 132 3.47 -24.59 14.23
N GLN A 133 3.80 -23.67 15.14
CA GLN A 133 2.82 -22.85 15.85
C GLN A 133 2.11 -21.86 14.90
N THR A 134 2.83 -21.32 13.92
CA THR A 134 2.28 -20.43 12.90
C THR A 134 1.23 -21.13 12.04
N ILE A 135 1.52 -22.35 11.56
CA ILE A 135 0.54 -23.15 10.80
C ILE A 135 -0.72 -23.42 11.63
N GLN A 136 -0.56 -23.76 12.91
CA GLN A 136 -1.69 -23.98 13.82
C GLN A 136 -2.54 -22.72 13.97
N TYR A 137 -1.91 -21.57 14.25
CA TYR A 137 -2.57 -20.30 14.47
C TYR A 137 -3.32 -19.80 13.22
N ILE A 138 -2.69 -19.89 12.04
CA ILE A 138 -3.31 -19.53 10.76
C ILE A 138 -4.55 -20.39 10.49
N ASN A 139 -4.45 -21.69 10.75
CA ASN A 139 -5.56 -22.62 10.55
C ASN A 139 -6.71 -22.38 11.55
N GLU A 140 -6.39 -22.11 12.81
CA GLU A 140 -7.37 -21.79 13.87
C GLU A 140 -8.24 -20.59 13.49
N TRP A 141 -7.61 -19.52 13.00
CA TRP A 141 -8.29 -18.26 12.65
C TRP A 141 -8.70 -18.14 11.18
N ASN A 142 -8.52 -19.21 10.40
CA ASN A 142 -8.90 -19.31 8.99
C ASN A 142 -8.22 -18.31 8.05
N PHE A 143 -7.01 -17.83 8.38
CA PHE A 143 -6.21 -17.05 7.45
C PHE A 143 -5.73 -17.89 6.25
N ASP A 144 -5.59 -17.26 5.09
CA ASP A 144 -5.09 -17.86 3.86
C ASP A 144 -3.55 -17.85 3.78
N GLY A 145 -2.87 -17.16 4.69
CA GLY A 145 -1.42 -17.04 4.66
C GLY A 145 -0.83 -16.19 5.78
N LEU A 146 0.48 -15.98 5.68
CA LEU A 146 1.32 -15.20 6.57
C LEU A 146 2.07 -14.12 5.79
N ASP A 147 2.12 -12.92 6.36
CA ASP A 147 2.96 -11.82 5.90
C ASP A 147 3.98 -11.46 6.99
N LEU A 148 5.26 -11.40 6.61
CA LEU A 148 6.39 -11.15 7.51
C LEU A 148 6.83 -9.68 7.42
N ASP A 149 6.46 -8.88 8.41
CA ASP A 149 6.72 -7.44 8.42
C ASP A 149 7.81 -7.11 9.43
N TRP A 150 9.00 -7.67 9.21
CA TRP A 150 10.17 -7.33 10.04
C TRP A 150 10.80 -6.03 9.54
N GLU A 151 10.79 -5.00 10.41
CA GLU A 151 11.36 -3.68 10.15
C GLU A 151 12.56 -3.36 11.04
N PHE A 152 13.80 -3.70 10.66
CA PHE A 152 14.20 -4.49 9.48
C PHE A 152 15.29 -5.51 9.86
N PRO A 153 15.39 -6.68 9.19
CA PRO A 153 16.60 -7.46 9.27
C PRO A 153 17.81 -6.58 8.88
N GLY A 154 18.93 -6.76 9.58
CA GLY A 154 20.15 -5.98 9.41
C GLY A 154 20.14 -4.60 10.08
N ASP A 155 18.99 -4.09 10.54
CA ASP A 155 18.88 -2.79 11.20
C ASP A 155 19.24 -2.88 12.70
N ARG A 156 20.52 -2.62 12.99
CA ARG A 156 21.07 -2.68 14.34
C ARG A 156 20.51 -1.59 15.26
N ASP A 157 20.09 -0.45 14.72
CA ASP A 157 19.47 0.64 15.49
C ASP A 157 18.06 0.26 15.95
N ARG A 158 17.48 -0.77 15.32
CA ARG A 158 16.20 -1.40 15.69
C ARG A 158 16.34 -2.81 16.24
N ASP A 159 17.47 -3.07 16.90
CA ASP A 159 17.77 -4.29 17.65
C ASP A 159 17.94 -5.56 16.80
N ALA A 160 18.09 -5.48 15.47
CA ALA A 160 18.30 -6.67 14.66
C ALA A 160 19.66 -7.33 14.95
N ALA A 161 19.69 -8.67 15.03
CA ALA A 161 20.93 -9.41 15.20
C ALA A 161 21.89 -9.20 14.01
N PRO A 162 23.22 -9.21 14.18
CA PRO A 162 24.16 -8.97 13.07
C PRO A 162 24.07 -9.96 11.91
N ASP A 163 23.65 -11.19 12.16
CA ASP A 163 23.49 -12.27 11.18
C ASP A 163 22.03 -12.42 10.70
N SER A 164 21.18 -11.44 11.02
CA SER A 164 19.75 -11.45 10.69
C SER A 164 19.44 -11.55 9.21
N GLN A 165 20.26 -10.98 8.32
CA GLN A 165 20.07 -11.10 6.86
C GLN A 165 20.00 -12.56 6.40
N ILE A 166 21.03 -13.33 6.77
CA ILE A 166 21.16 -14.75 6.39
C ILE A 166 20.08 -15.57 7.10
N LYS A 167 19.85 -15.31 8.38
CA LYS A 167 18.88 -16.06 9.18
C LYS A 167 17.43 -15.79 8.77
N PHE A 168 17.12 -14.59 8.30
CA PHE A 168 15.81 -14.26 7.74
C PHE A 168 15.56 -15.05 6.45
N ASP A 169 16.55 -15.12 5.54
CA ASP A 169 16.45 -15.95 4.33
C ASP A 169 16.17 -17.43 4.67
N ILE A 170 16.87 -17.97 5.67
CA ILE A 170 16.66 -19.34 6.15
C ILE A 170 15.24 -19.51 6.71
N LEU A 171 14.74 -18.57 7.52
CA LEU A 171 13.38 -18.62 8.05
C LEU A 171 12.33 -18.64 6.93
N VAL A 172 12.48 -17.78 5.92
CA VAL A 172 11.54 -17.70 4.80
C VAL A 172 11.56 -19.00 3.98
N LYS A 173 12.75 -19.56 3.74
CA LYS A 173 12.89 -20.87 3.09
C LYS A 173 12.23 -21.99 3.89
N ASP A 174 12.45 -22.03 5.21
CA ASP A 174 11.90 -23.06 6.10
C ASP A 174 10.35 -22.96 6.14
N LEU A 175 9.79 -21.75 6.21
CA LEU A 175 8.35 -21.49 6.11
C LEU A 175 7.78 -21.94 4.76
N TYR A 176 8.43 -21.57 3.66
CA TYR A 176 8.02 -21.96 2.32
C TYR A 176 7.96 -23.49 2.17
N GLN A 177 8.99 -24.20 2.63
CA GLN A 177 9.02 -25.65 2.60
C GLN A 177 7.91 -26.25 3.46
N ALA A 178 7.74 -25.77 4.69
CA ALA A 178 6.70 -26.26 5.59
C ALA A 178 5.28 -26.05 5.03
N PHE A 179 5.01 -24.90 4.41
CA PHE A 179 3.70 -24.64 3.77
C PHE A 179 3.46 -25.56 2.57
N ASN A 180 4.49 -25.87 1.78
CA ASN A 180 4.42 -26.84 0.69
C ASN A 180 4.20 -28.28 1.17
N ASP A 181 4.74 -28.64 2.34
CA ASP A 181 4.56 -29.97 2.91
C ASP A 181 3.23 -30.12 3.64
N GLU A 182 2.70 -29.04 4.21
CA GLU A 182 1.40 -29.02 4.90
C GLU A 182 0.28 -29.53 4.01
N VAL A 183 0.23 -29.11 2.74
CA VAL A 183 -0.82 -29.54 1.78
C VAL A 183 -0.72 -30.99 1.35
N LYS A 184 0.43 -31.65 1.59
CA LYS A 184 0.63 -33.07 1.26
C LYS A 184 0.14 -34.00 2.38
N LYS A 185 -0.23 -33.45 3.55
CA LYS A 185 -0.71 -34.24 4.68
C LYS A 185 -2.09 -34.84 4.35
N PRO A 186 -2.33 -36.13 4.71
CA PRO A 186 -3.52 -36.87 4.26
C PRO A 186 -4.85 -36.28 4.73
N ASN A 187 -4.86 -35.50 5.81
CA ASN A 187 -6.07 -34.88 6.37
C ASN A 187 -6.17 -33.37 6.06
N ASN A 188 -5.31 -32.83 5.20
CA ASN A 188 -5.37 -31.41 4.86
C ASN A 188 -6.35 -31.16 3.70
N THR A 189 -7.32 -30.28 3.94
CA THR A 189 -8.32 -29.85 2.96
C THR A 189 -8.12 -28.42 2.47
N ARG A 190 -7.12 -27.71 3.03
CA ARG A 190 -6.80 -26.32 2.68
C ARG A 190 -5.83 -26.25 1.50
N GLN A 191 -5.90 -25.13 0.79
CA GLN A 191 -4.86 -24.75 -0.17
C GLN A 191 -3.54 -24.43 0.55
N ARG A 192 -2.45 -24.41 -0.21
CA ARG A 192 -1.15 -23.98 0.32
C ARG A 192 -1.27 -22.57 0.89
N LEU A 193 -0.79 -22.39 2.12
CA LEU A 193 -0.76 -21.08 2.76
C LEU A 193 0.12 -20.12 1.94
N ILE A 194 -0.36 -18.89 1.75
CA ILE A 194 0.38 -17.84 1.06
C ILE A 194 1.47 -17.31 2.00
N LEU A 195 2.69 -17.10 1.50
CA LEU A 195 3.79 -16.52 2.27
C LEU A 195 4.30 -15.25 1.60
N THR A 196 4.26 -14.14 2.33
CA THR A 196 4.63 -12.81 1.83
C THR A 196 5.49 -12.06 2.85
N ALA A 197 6.00 -10.89 2.45
CA ALA A 197 6.66 -9.97 3.37
C ALA A 197 6.49 -8.52 2.90
N ALA A 198 6.25 -7.59 3.83
CA ALA A 198 6.57 -6.18 3.61
C ALA A 198 8.08 -5.97 3.70
N VAL A 199 8.65 -5.30 2.68
CA VAL A 199 10.09 -5.14 2.54
C VAL A 199 10.49 -3.68 2.29
N ALA A 200 11.70 -3.34 2.70
CA ALA A 200 12.22 -1.98 2.56
C ALA A 200 12.35 -1.55 1.09
N ALA A 201 12.19 -0.25 0.86
CA ALA A 201 12.49 0.39 -0.43
C ALA A 201 13.86 1.11 -0.43
N ASP A 202 14.50 1.31 0.73
CA ASP A 202 15.79 1.97 0.86
C ASP A 202 16.93 1.01 0.44
N PRO A 203 17.78 1.39 -0.52
CA PRO A 203 18.92 0.58 -0.96
C PRO A 203 19.81 0.03 0.17
N LYS A 204 20.11 0.83 1.20
CA LYS A 204 20.98 0.38 2.30
C LYS A 204 20.28 -0.64 3.18
N LYS A 205 18.99 -0.43 3.48
CA LYS A 205 18.18 -1.42 4.20
C LYS A 205 18.04 -2.71 3.40
N ILE A 206 17.91 -2.61 2.08
CA ILE A 206 17.83 -3.78 1.20
C ILE A 206 19.13 -4.59 1.26
N ASP A 207 20.28 -3.92 1.07
CA ASP A 207 21.60 -4.58 1.07
C ASP A 207 21.95 -5.22 2.42
N HIS A 208 21.50 -4.63 3.54
CA HIS A 208 21.75 -5.18 4.87
C HIS A 208 20.72 -6.23 5.30
N GLY A 209 19.50 -6.17 4.78
CA GLY A 209 18.38 -6.97 5.30
C GLY A 209 18.03 -8.20 4.48
N TYR A 210 18.30 -8.22 3.18
CA TYR A 210 17.73 -9.23 2.29
C TYR A 210 18.75 -9.85 1.34
N ILE A 211 18.66 -11.17 1.17
CA ILE A 211 19.22 -11.88 0.02
C ILE A 211 18.10 -11.94 -1.04
N VAL A 212 17.95 -10.85 -1.80
CA VAL A 212 16.75 -10.58 -2.61
C VAL A 212 16.33 -11.74 -3.52
N GLN A 213 17.27 -12.33 -4.27
CA GLN A 213 16.95 -13.44 -5.18
C GLN A 213 16.38 -14.65 -4.45
N ASN A 214 16.97 -15.04 -3.30
CA ASN A 214 16.48 -16.17 -2.50
C ASN A 214 15.14 -15.84 -1.86
N LEU A 215 15.02 -14.63 -1.28
CA LEU A 215 13.81 -14.14 -0.64
C LEU A 215 12.63 -14.18 -1.62
N CYS A 216 12.78 -13.52 -2.77
CA CYS A 216 11.75 -13.54 -3.81
C CYS A 216 11.56 -14.93 -4.44
N GLY A 217 12.54 -15.84 -4.34
CA GLY A 217 12.39 -17.24 -4.75
C GLY A 217 11.39 -18.02 -3.90
N HIS A 218 11.38 -17.75 -2.58
CA HIS A 218 10.57 -18.49 -1.60
C HIS A 218 9.27 -17.78 -1.19
N LEU A 219 9.14 -16.48 -1.44
CA LEU A 219 7.87 -15.76 -1.22
C LEU A 219 6.94 -15.87 -2.43
N ASP A 220 5.64 -15.88 -2.18
CA ASP A 220 4.62 -15.79 -3.24
C ASP A 220 4.64 -14.42 -3.92
N TYR A 221 4.80 -13.37 -3.12
CA TYR A 221 5.05 -12.00 -3.55
C TYR A 221 5.63 -11.17 -2.41
N VAL A 222 6.22 -10.02 -2.75
CA VAL A 222 6.73 -9.01 -1.82
C VAL A 222 5.94 -7.71 -1.93
N ASN A 223 5.68 -7.09 -0.79
CA ASN A 223 5.04 -5.79 -0.68
C ASN A 223 6.14 -4.74 -0.42
N ILE A 224 6.56 -4.00 -1.45
CA ILE A 224 7.66 -3.06 -1.29
C ILE A 224 7.10 -1.75 -0.74
N MET A 225 7.57 -1.34 0.43
CA MET A 225 7.10 -0.13 1.12
C MET A 225 7.70 1.14 0.48
N THR A 226 7.26 1.45 -0.74
CA THR A 226 7.71 2.61 -1.54
C THR A 226 7.07 3.93 -1.10
N TYR A 227 7.02 4.14 0.21
CA TYR A 227 6.53 5.33 0.90
C TYR A 227 7.44 5.64 2.10
N ASP A 228 7.24 6.77 2.78
CA ASP A 228 8.16 7.32 3.79
C ASP A 228 9.54 7.74 3.26
N TYR A 229 9.58 8.13 1.98
CA TYR A 229 10.74 8.77 1.36
C TYR A 229 10.42 10.20 0.96
N HIS A 230 11.47 11.01 0.90
CA HIS A 230 11.45 12.34 0.30
C HIS A 230 12.51 12.38 -0.81
N GLY A 231 12.12 12.69 -2.04
CA GLY A 231 13.01 12.78 -3.20
C GLY A 231 12.95 11.58 -4.16
N LYS A 232 13.86 11.58 -5.16
CA LYS A 232 13.89 10.59 -6.25
C LYS A 232 14.53 9.29 -5.76
N ASN A 233 13.79 8.19 -5.72
CA ASN A 233 14.36 6.86 -5.46
C ASN A 233 13.78 5.80 -6.39
N SER A 234 14.66 5.05 -7.06
CA SER A 234 14.31 4.02 -8.04
C SER A 234 14.24 2.63 -7.39
N SER A 235 13.60 2.53 -6.21
CA SER A 235 13.61 1.33 -5.35
C SER A 235 13.14 0.06 -6.07
N ILE A 236 12.12 0.15 -6.92
CA ILE A 236 11.66 -0.97 -7.75
C ILE A 236 12.77 -1.51 -8.65
N TYR A 237 13.49 -0.63 -9.36
CA TYR A 237 14.60 -1.06 -10.21
C TYR A 237 15.72 -1.70 -9.40
N TYR A 238 15.98 -1.23 -8.19
CA TYR A 238 16.99 -1.80 -7.32
C TYR A 238 16.67 -3.25 -6.88
N TRP A 239 15.39 -3.54 -6.62
CA TRP A 239 14.91 -4.90 -6.37
C TRP A 239 14.98 -5.80 -7.61
N LEU A 240 14.64 -5.27 -8.78
CA LEU A 240 14.76 -5.98 -10.07
C LEU A 240 16.22 -6.35 -10.37
N GLU A 241 17.15 -5.40 -10.20
CA GLU A 241 18.59 -5.59 -10.40
C GLU A 241 19.20 -6.66 -9.48
N ARG A 242 18.58 -6.90 -8.32
CA ARG A 242 18.99 -7.94 -7.35
C ARG A 242 18.26 -9.27 -7.53
N GLY A 243 17.52 -9.42 -8.63
CA GLY A 243 16.95 -10.69 -9.05
C GLY A 243 15.56 -10.99 -8.48
N CYS A 244 14.83 -10.00 -7.97
CA CYS A 244 13.42 -10.20 -7.65
C CYS A 244 12.58 -10.16 -8.94
N PRO A 245 11.77 -11.20 -9.26
CA PRO A 245 10.91 -11.18 -10.43
C PRO A 245 9.84 -10.08 -10.34
N ALA A 246 9.65 -9.32 -11.41
CA ALA A 246 8.69 -8.21 -11.46
C ALA A 246 7.28 -8.64 -11.04
N GLU A 247 6.82 -9.80 -11.52
CA GLU A 247 5.50 -10.35 -11.24
C GLU A 247 5.28 -10.76 -9.78
N LYS A 248 6.35 -10.82 -8.98
CA LYS A 248 6.29 -11.02 -7.52
C LYS A 248 6.31 -9.73 -6.73
N MET A 249 6.56 -8.58 -7.34
CA MET A 249 6.67 -7.30 -6.64
C MET A 249 5.35 -6.52 -6.69
N ASN A 250 4.90 -6.03 -5.54
CA ASN A 250 3.84 -5.02 -5.47
C ASN A 250 4.43 -3.65 -5.18
N LEU A 251 3.96 -2.64 -5.92
CA LEU A 251 4.27 -1.25 -5.64
C LEU A 251 3.45 -0.77 -4.44
N GLY A 252 4.10 -0.37 -3.36
CA GLY A 252 3.45 0.23 -2.19
C GLY A 252 2.98 1.65 -2.45
N LEU A 253 1.72 1.94 -2.13
CA LEU A 253 1.11 3.27 -2.20
C LEU A 253 0.60 3.65 -0.81
N ALA A 254 0.98 4.85 -0.37
CA ALA A 254 0.52 5.43 0.88
C ALA A 254 -0.84 6.11 0.66
N ILE A 255 -1.83 5.73 1.45
CA ILE A 255 -3.13 6.42 1.57
C ILE A 255 -3.04 7.50 2.67
N TYR A 256 -1.86 8.11 2.81
CA TYR A 256 -1.58 9.20 3.75
C TYR A 256 -0.53 10.12 3.13
N GLY A 257 -0.40 11.30 3.72
CA GLY A 257 0.66 12.24 3.40
C GLY A 257 1.61 12.41 4.58
N ARG A 258 2.87 12.72 4.27
CA ARG A 258 3.83 13.23 5.25
C ARG A 258 3.72 14.75 5.28
N THR A 259 3.65 15.31 6.48
CA THR A 259 3.44 16.74 6.69
C THR A 259 4.64 17.41 7.33
N PHE A 260 4.78 18.70 7.05
CA PHE A 260 5.87 19.53 7.56
C PHE A 260 5.36 20.91 7.94
N THR A 261 5.96 21.49 8.97
CA THR A 261 5.87 22.91 9.26
C THR A 261 7.04 23.62 8.59
N LEU A 262 6.76 24.50 7.64
CA LEU A 262 7.75 25.31 6.91
C LEU A 262 8.39 26.33 7.85
N ALA A 263 9.71 26.54 7.69
CA ALA A 263 10.42 27.59 8.43
C ALA A 263 10.02 29.00 7.97
N ASP A 264 9.54 29.13 6.73
CA ASP A 264 9.05 30.36 6.10
C ASP A 264 7.94 30.00 5.12
N GLU A 265 6.73 30.56 5.32
CA GLU A 265 5.53 30.28 4.50
C GLU A 265 5.69 30.68 3.03
N VAL A 266 6.58 31.63 2.73
CA VAL A 266 6.88 32.06 1.36
C VAL A 266 7.64 30.95 0.61
N ASN A 267 8.45 30.17 1.32
CA ASN A 267 9.22 29.06 0.76
C ASN A 267 8.43 27.76 0.87
N ASN A 268 7.51 27.51 -0.06
CA ASN A 268 6.56 26.38 -0.02
C ASN A 268 6.78 25.31 -1.13
N THR A 269 7.91 25.39 -1.85
CA THR A 269 8.27 24.42 -2.89
C THR A 269 8.97 23.18 -2.31
N LEU A 270 9.12 22.13 -3.14
CA LEU A 270 9.92 20.97 -2.76
C LEU A 270 11.36 21.35 -2.38
N GLY A 271 11.84 20.80 -1.27
CA GLY A 271 13.18 21.08 -0.73
C GLY A 271 13.26 22.35 0.13
N SER A 272 12.15 23.06 0.33
CA SER A 272 12.13 24.20 1.24
C SER A 272 12.44 23.81 2.69
N PRO A 273 13.07 24.70 3.48
CA PRO A 273 13.41 24.42 4.88
C PRO A 273 12.17 24.23 5.76
N VAL A 274 12.25 23.26 6.67
CA VAL A 274 11.20 22.90 7.63
C VAL A 274 11.70 23.08 9.06
N SER A 275 10.82 23.44 9.99
CA SER A 275 11.14 23.54 11.41
C SER A 275 10.88 22.22 12.15
N GLU A 276 9.79 21.55 11.82
CA GLU A 276 9.30 20.33 12.49
C GLU A 276 8.29 19.58 11.62
N GLY A 277 7.71 18.51 12.15
CA GLY A 277 6.59 17.83 11.51
C GLY A 277 5.39 18.76 11.36
N GLY A 278 4.52 18.48 10.40
CA GLY A 278 3.27 19.22 10.30
C GLY A 278 2.35 18.88 11.48
N GLU A 279 1.42 19.79 11.76
CA GLU A 279 0.46 19.61 12.84
C GLU A 279 -0.32 18.31 12.71
N ALA A 280 -0.51 17.63 13.84
CA ALA A 280 -1.26 16.39 13.90
C ALA A 280 -2.73 16.59 13.45
N GLY A 281 -3.22 15.65 12.64
CA GLY A 281 -4.62 15.62 12.24
C GLY A 281 -5.56 15.36 13.42
N PRO A 282 -6.83 15.81 13.36
CA PRO A 282 -7.78 15.62 14.45
C PRO A 282 -8.14 14.15 14.70
N TYR A 283 -7.91 13.26 13.74
CA TYR A 283 -8.28 11.84 13.82
C TYR A 283 -7.06 10.92 13.93
N THR A 284 -6.03 11.14 13.11
CA THR A 284 -4.77 10.37 13.19
C THR A 284 -3.97 10.72 14.44
N LYS A 285 -4.01 11.99 14.88
CA LYS A 285 -3.33 12.50 16.07
C LYS A 285 -1.82 12.21 16.11
N GLU A 286 -1.22 12.11 14.93
CA GLU A 286 0.21 11.88 14.78
C GLU A 286 0.85 13.09 14.09
N GLU A 287 1.86 13.69 14.72
CA GLU A 287 2.65 14.76 14.13
C GLU A 287 3.35 14.25 12.87
N GLY A 288 3.36 15.05 11.80
CA GLY A 288 4.04 14.69 10.56
C GLY A 288 3.26 13.73 9.65
N ILE A 289 2.02 13.34 10.00
CA ILE A 289 1.16 12.48 9.19
C ILE A 289 -0.26 13.05 9.10
N LEU A 290 -0.85 12.95 7.91
CA LEU A 290 -2.30 13.07 7.72
C LEU A 290 -2.82 11.91 6.89
N ALA A 291 -3.92 11.29 7.32
CA ALA A 291 -4.64 10.32 6.50
C ALA A 291 -5.21 11.00 5.24
N TYR A 292 -5.41 10.25 4.16
CA TYR A 292 -5.97 10.81 2.91
C TYR A 292 -7.31 11.52 3.13
N PHE A 293 -8.18 10.99 4.00
CA PHE A 293 -9.44 11.65 4.33
C PHE A 293 -9.26 12.99 5.07
N GLU A 294 -8.21 13.15 5.89
CA GLU A 294 -7.88 14.42 6.56
C GLU A 294 -7.34 15.44 5.56
N ILE A 295 -6.54 14.99 4.61
CA ILE A 295 -6.05 15.82 3.49
C ILE A 295 -7.25 16.31 2.68
N CYS A 296 -8.15 15.42 2.26
CA CYS A 296 -9.39 15.77 1.57
C CYS A 296 -10.21 16.83 2.33
N GLN A 297 -10.37 16.65 3.65
CA GLN A 297 -11.11 17.59 4.48
C GLN A 297 -10.48 18.99 4.43
N LYS A 298 -9.16 19.09 4.57
CA LYS A 298 -8.40 20.34 4.51
C LYS A 298 -8.52 21.01 3.13
N LEU A 299 -8.37 20.24 2.05
CA LEU A 299 -8.48 20.76 0.68
C LEU A 299 -9.88 21.31 0.37
N ARG A 300 -10.94 20.67 0.89
CA ARG A 300 -12.33 21.13 0.68
C ARG A 300 -12.73 22.33 1.53
N ALA A 301 -11.97 22.65 2.57
CA ALA A 301 -12.20 23.84 3.40
C ALA A 301 -11.80 25.17 2.71
N ASN A 302 -11.41 25.13 1.42
CA ASN A 302 -11.14 26.26 0.50
C ASN A 302 -9.91 27.14 0.79
N ASN A 303 -8.97 26.70 1.63
CA ASN A 303 -7.81 27.52 1.98
C ASN A 303 -6.45 26.95 1.52
N TRP A 304 -6.38 25.68 1.14
CA TRP A 304 -5.13 25.05 0.74
C TRP A 304 -4.85 25.23 -0.74
N THR A 305 -3.60 25.55 -1.07
CA THR A 305 -3.10 25.54 -2.45
C THR A 305 -2.51 24.17 -2.77
N THR A 306 -2.89 23.60 -3.92
CA THR A 306 -2.35 22.31 -4.38
C THR A 306 -1.41 22.53 -5.55
N GLU A 307 -0.28 21.82 -5.55
CA GLU A 307 0.72 21.88 -6.61
C GLU A 307 1.10 20.47 -7.06
N TRP A 308 1.51 20.37 -8.33
CA TRP A 308 1.89 19.10 -8.95
C TRP A 308 3.39 19.07 -9.22
N ASP A 309 4.09 18.06 -8.69
CA ASP A 309 5.48 17.84 -9.03
C ASP A 309 5.62 16.92 -10.25
N HIS A 310 6.09 17.49 -11.35
CA HIS A 310 6.33 16.77 -12.59
C HIS A 310 7.47 15.75 -12.49
N ASP A 311 8.40 15.91 -11.55
CA ASP A 311 9.53 15.00 -11.41
C ASP A 311 9.18 13.72 -10.66
N SER A 312 8.48 13.83 -9.52
CA SER A 312 8.02 12.68 -8.72
C SER A 312 6.67 12.13 -9.13
N GLN A 313 5.93 12.84 -10.00
CA GLN A 313 4.55 12.51 -10.38
C GLN A 313 3.64 12.36 -9.15
N ALA A 314 3.81 13.27 -8.20
CA ALA A 314 3.08 13.31 -6.93
C ALA A 314 2.50 14.71 -6.68
N GLN A 315 1.54 14.78 -5.77
CA GLN A 315 0.90 16.02 -5.39
C GLN A 315 1.43 16.50 -4.03
N TYR A 316 1.50 17.82 -3.87
CA TYR A 316 1.63 18.42 -2.56
C TYR A 316 0.62 19.55 -2.40
N ALA A 317 0.38 19.93 -1.15
CA ALA A 317 -0.47 21.05 -0.82
C ALA A 317 0.09 21.83 0.36
N TYR A 318 -0.23 23.11 0.44
CA TYR A 318 0.19 23.96 1.54
C TYR A 318 -0.85 25.03 1.88
N TYR A 319 -0.81 25.47 3.13
CA TYR A 319 -1.60 26.57 3.67
C TYR A 319 -0.83 27.20 4.84
N GLU A 320 -0.61 28.52 4.78
CA GLU A 320 0.28 29.22 5.71
C GLU A 320 1.64 28.49 5.76
N ASN A 321 2.11 28.10 6.94
CA ASN A 321 3.34 27.34 7.11
C ASN A 321 3.13 25.81 7.10
N GLN A 322 1.93 25.29 6.86
CA GLN A 322 1.68 23.85 6.84
C GLN A 322 1.80 23.31 5.42
N TRP A 323 2.54 22.21 5.27
CA TRP A 323 2.81 21.57 3.98
C TRP A 323 2.55 20.06 4.07
N VAL A 324 1.96 19.47 3.03
CA VAL A 324 1.72 18.02 2.93
C VAL A 324 2.09 17.50 1.55
N GLY A 325 2.91 16.46 1.50
CA GLY A 325 3.20 15.69 0.30
C GLY A 325 2.44 14.36 0.37
N TYR A 326 1.66 14.04 -0.67
CA TYR A 326 0.73 12.92 -0.63
C TYR A 326 0.48 12.34 -2.02
N ASP A 327 -0.12 11.14 -2.04
CA ASP A 327 -0.66 10.59 -3.26
C ASP A 327 -2.10 11.05 -3.47
N SER A 328 -2.38 11.62 -4.65
CA SER A 328 -3.72 11.93 -5.11
C SER A 328 -4.28 10.80 -5.95
N LEU A 329 -5.57 10.86 -6.32
CA LEU A 329 -6.13 9.90 -7.27
C LEU A 329 -5.37 9.92 -8.61
N ARG A 330 -4.86 11.08 -9.02
CA ARG A 330 -4.05 11.21 -10.24
C ARG A 330 -2.70 10.51 -10.08
N SER A 331 -1.94 10.80 -9.03
CA SER A 331 -0.63 10.15 -8.83
C SER A 331 -0.77 8.64 -8.62
N ALA A 332 -1.77 8.19 -7.86
CA ALA A 332 -2.07 6.78 -7.69
C ALA A 332 -2.36 6.10 -9.03
N THR A 333 -3.17 6.72 -9.90
CA THR A 333 -3.45 6.21 -11.26
C THR A 333 -2.16 6.07 -12.06
N LEU A 334 -1.32 7.12 -12.09
CA LEU A 334 -0.07 7.11 -12.86
C LEU A 334 0.92 6.06 -12.36
N LYS A 335 1.04 5.91 -11.03
CA LYS A 335 1.91 4.91 -10.40
C LYS A 335 1.43 3.48 -10.69
N VAL A 336 0.12 3.22 -10.66
CA VAL A 336 -0.44 1.91 -11.01
C VAL A 336 -0.22 1.60 -12.50
N ILE A 337 -0.44 2.57 -13.39
CA ILE A 337 -0.14 2.39 -14.83
C ILE A 337 1.35 2.07 -14.99
N TRP A 338 2.24 2.83 -14.34
CA TRP A 338 3.67 2.58 -14.38
C TRP A 338 4.04 1.17 -13.87
N ALA A 339 3.48 0.72 -12.75
CA ALA A 339 3.65 -0.63 -12.24
C ALA A 339 3.23 -1.70 -13.27
N LYS A 340 2.09 -1.51 -13.94
CA LYS A 340 1.63 -2.39 -15.03
C LYS A 340 2.60 -2.39 -16.21
N THR A 341 3.12 -1.24 -16.62
CA THR A 341 4.08 -1.15 -17.73
C THR A 341 5.40 -1.87 -17.45
N LEU A 342 5.81 -1.94 -16.18
CA LEU A 342 6.97 -2.70 -15.75
C LEU A 342 6.69 -4.20 -15.55
N GLY A 343 5.44 -4.64 -15.72
CA GLY A 343 5.04 -6.02 -15.48
C GLY A 343 5.06 -6.40 -14.00
N LEU A 344 4.91 -5.42 -13.09
CA LEU A 344 4.83 -5.71 -11.66
C LEU A 344 3.61 -6.57 -11.34
N GLY A 345 3.71 -7.32 -10.25
CA GLY A 345 2.66 -8.22 -9.77
C GLY A 345 1.41 -7.51 -9.23
N GLY A 346 1.49 -6.20 -8.97
CA GLY A 346 0.34 -5.45 -8.47
C GLY A 346 0.72 -4.18 -7.70
N ALA A 347 -0.23 -3.73 -6.88
CA ALA A 347 -0.10 -2.62 -5.96
C ALA A 347 -0.46 -3.07 -4.53
N MET A 348 0.22 -2.47 -3.56
CA MET A 348 -0.03 -2.64 -2.14
C MET A 348 -0.43 -1.29 -1.55
N LEU A 349 -1.42 -1.29 -0.65
CA LEU A 349 -2.03 -0.09 -0.08
C LEU A 349 -1.84 -0.05 1.42
N TRP A 350 -1.22 1.03 1.90
CA TRP A 350 -1.09 1.35 3.32
C TRP A 350 -1.82 2.65 3.64
N THR A 351 -3.01 2.67 4.24
CA THR A 351 -3.87 1.54 4.66
C THR A 351 -5.35 1.86 4.37
N LEU A 352 -6.22 0.84 4.39
CA LEU A 352 -7.66 1.00 4.14
C LEU A 352 -8.34 2.01 5.09
N ASP A 353 -7.91 2.07 6.34
CA ASP A 353 -8.46 2.96 7.35
C ASP A 353 -8.01 4.42 7.19
N TYR A 354 -7.05 4.71 6.31
CA TYR A 354 -6.70 6.09 5.93
C TYR A 354 -7.41 6.59 4.67
N ASP A 355 -8.10 5.72 3.94
CA ASP A 355 -8.99 6.11 2.86
C ASP A 355 -10.28 6.76 3.40
N ASP A 356 -11.04 7.46 2.56
CA ASP A 356 -12.37 7.94 2.94
C ASP A 356 -13.41 6.83 2.83
N TYR A 357 -13.35 5.85 3.72
CA TYR A 357 -14.29 4.72 3.76
C TYR A 357 -15.70 5.12 4.20
N THR A 358 -15.90 6.33 4.74
CA THR A 358 -17.23 6.84 5.07
C THR A 358 -17.90 7.56 3.91
N GLY A 359 -17.11 8.04 2.94
CA GLY A 359 -17.54 8.92 1.85
C GLY A 359 -17.88 10.35 2.28
N LEU A 360 -17.62 10.73 3.54
CA LEU A 360 -18.01 12.02 4.10
C LEU A 360 -16.96 13.11 3.86
N PHE A 361 -15.69 12.74 3.66
CA PHE A 361 -14.57 13.68 3.69
C PHE A 361 -14.19 14.17 2.30
N CYS A 362 -14.04 13.28 1.32
CA CYS A 362 -13.56 13.62 -0.02
C CYS A 362 -14.69 14.02 -0.99
N GLY A 363 -15.95 13.69 -0.70
CA GLY A 363 -17.08 13.95 -1.59
C GLY A 363 -17.07 13.06 -2.85
N ARG A 364 -16.45 11.88 -2.77
CA ARG A 364 -16.23 10.94 -3.89
C ARG A 364 -16.77 9.53 -3.63
N GLY A 365 -17.67 9.39 -2.66
CA GLY A 365 -18.14 8.09 -2.19
C GLY A 365 -17.13 7.39 -1.29
N MET A 366 -17.43 6.14 -0.91
CA MET A 366 -16.60 5.35 0.00
C MET A 366 -15.35 4.79 -0.71
N PHE A 367 -14.22 4.75 0.01
CA PHE A 367 -12.94 4.21 -0.45
C PHE A 367 -12.45 4.77 -1.80
N PRO A 368 -12.48 6.10 -2.03
CA PRO A 368 -12.17 6.66 -3.34
C PRO A 368 -10.74 6.36 -3.82
N PHE A 369 -9.76 6.28 -2.91
CA PHE A 369 -8.37 5.98 -3.28
C PHE A 369 -8.22 4.51 -3.68
N THR A 370 -8.69 3.62 -2.82
CA THR A 370 -8.63 2.15 -3.02
C THR A 370 -9.39 1.77 -4.28
N LYS A 371 -10.59 2.33 -4.48
CA LYS A 371 -11.40 2.11 -5.69
C LYS A 371 -10.65 2.56 -6.94
N ARG A 372 -10.01 3.74 -6.94
CA ARG A 372 -9.24 4.19 -8.10
C ARG A 372 -8.07 3.25 -8.43
N VAL A 373 -7.35 2.76 -7.41
CA VAL A 373 -6.27 1.80 -7.62
C VAL A 373 -6.80 0.49 -8.19
N HIS A 374 -7.91 -0.02 -7.65
CA HIS A 374 -8.58 -1.22 -8.17
C HIS A 374 -8.97 -1.07 -9.63
N GLU A 375 -9.72 -0.01 -9.96
CA GLU A 375 -10.16 0.27 -11.32
C GLU A 375 -8.97 0.40 -12.27
N THR A 376 -7.93 1.13 -11.89
CA THR A 376 -6.73 1.28 -12.75
C THR A 376 -6.00 -0.05 -12.93
N MET A 377 -6.00 -0.90 -11.91
CA MET A 377 -5.36 -2.22 -11.98
C MET A 377 -6.08 -3.14 -12.98
N PHE A 378 -7.41 -3.23 -12.90
CA PHE A 378 -8.20 -4.24 -13.61
C PHE A 378 -9.00 -3.73 -14.82
N ASP A 379 -9.17 -2.43 -14.99
CA ASP A 379 -9.83 -1.83 -16.17
C ASP A 379 -8.79 -1.41 -17.22
N ASP A 380 -8.80 -2.12 -18.35
CA ASP A 380 -7.94 -1.85 -19.49
C ASP A 380 -8.26 -0.48 -20.16
N VAL A 381 -9.48 0.06 -20.00
CA VAL A 381 -9.89 1.35 -20.58
C VAL A 381 -9.11 2.49 -19.91
N ILE A 382 -9.02 2.50 -18.59
CA ILE A 382 -8.27 3.52 -17.82
C ILE A 382 -6.77 3.46 -18.17
N THR A 383 -6.26 2.26 -18.43
CA THR A 383 -4.85 2.03 -18.79
C THR A 383 -4.50 2.64 -20.16
N SER A 384 -5.48 2.80 -21.05
CA SER A 384 -5.31 3.40 -22.39
C SER A 384 -5.43 4.93 -22.42
N ALA A 385 -6.00 5.54 -21.38
CA ALA A 385 -6.08 6.99 -21.26
C ALA A 385 -4.70 7.54 -20.89
N THR A 386 -4.05 8.25 -21.83
CA THR A 386 -2.75 8.87 -21.56
C THR A 386 -2.81 9.84 -20.38
N ALA A 387 -1.71 9.94 -19.63
CA ALA A 387 -1.51 10.81 -18.46
C ALA A 387 -1.89 12.31 -18.67
N SER A 388 -2.01 12.74 -19.93
CA SER A 388 -2.30 14.12 -20.33
C SER A 388 -3.74 14.58 -20.07
N ASN A 389 -4.70 13.66 -19.92
CA ASN A 389 -6.13 13.99 -19.75
C ASN A 389 -6.67 13.80 -18.32
N LEU A 390 -5.86 13.36 -17.37
CA LEU A 390 -6.29 13.09 -16.00
C LEU A 390 -6.13 14.34 -15.13
N THR A 391 -7.23 15.04 -14.87
CA THR A 391 -7.31 16.08 -13.82
C THR A 391 -7.82 15.48 -12.51
N ASP A 392 -7.44 16.06 -11.37
CA ASP A 392 -7.90 15.64 -10.04
C ASP A 392 -9.43 15.63 -9.92
N ASN A 393 -10.15 16.43 -10.71
CA ASN A 393 -11.61 16.48 -10.77
C ASN A 393 -12.28 15.41 -11.64
N SER A 394 -11.56 14.36 -12.08
CA SER A 394 -12.24 13.19 -12.65
C SER A 394 -13.09 12.54 -11.55
N THR A 395 -14.38 12.86 -11.56
CA THR A 395 -15.43 12.10 -10.88
C THR A 395 -15.24 10.61 -11.22
N PRO A 396 -15.70 9.68 -10.37
CA PRO A 396 -15.99 8.34 -10.88
C PRO A 396 -16.83 8.55 -12.13
N LEU A 397 -16.45 7.93 -13.26
CA LEU A 397 -17.28 7.96 -14.45
C LEU A 397 -18.62 7.37 -14.04
N SER A 398 -19.59 8.22 -13.73
CA SER A 398 -20.95 7.85 -13.43
C SER A 398 -21.50 7.20 -14.69
N ASP A 399 -21.79 5.90 -14.65
CA ASP A 399 -22.72 5.07 -15.45
C ASP A 399 -23.35 5.63 -16.76
N THR A 400 -22.67 6.49 -17.51
CA THR A 400 -23.24 7.19 -18.68
C THR A 400 -22.63 6.72 -20.00
N SER A 401 -21.59 5.88 -19.97
CA SER A 401 -21.10 5.16 -21.15
C SER A 401 -21.75 3.78 -21.36
N ALA A 402 -22.61 3.31 -20.44
CA ALA A 402 -23.34 2.05 -20.56
C ALA A 402 -24.80 2.19 -21.06
N ILE A 403 -25.32 3.41 -21.23
CA ILE A 403 -26.77 3.63 -21.51
C ILE A 403 -27.12 3.72 -23.01
N ASN A 404 -26.15 3.74 -23.93
CA ASN A 404 -26.45 3.76 -25.37
C ASN A 404 -26.77 2.39 -26.02
N LEU A 405 -27.05 1.34 -25.23
CA LEU A 405 -27.51 0.05 -25.78
C LEU A 405 -28.81 -0.51 -25.20
N LEU A 406 -29.48 0.19 -24.29
CA LEU A 406 -30.76 -0.26 -23.70
C LEU A 406 -31.75 0.91 -23.56
N SER A 407 -32.19 1.47 -24.68
CA SER A 407 -33.36 2.36 -24.70
C SER A 407 -34.15 2.23 -26.01
N THR A 408 -34.58 1.00 -26.31
CA THR A 408 -35.75 0.74 -27.18
C THR A 408 -36.66 -0.27 -26.49
N GLN A 409 -37.20 0.13 -25.34
CA GLN A 409 -38.32 -0.44 -24.57
C GLN A 409 -38.19 0.21 -23.18
N ILE A 410 -38.97 1.21 -22.78
CA ILE A 410 -40.34 1.08 -22.28
C ILE A 410 -40.95 2.50 -22.24
N ILE A 411 -42.17 2.60 -22.74
CA ILE A 411 -43.08 3.74 -22.65
C ILE A 411 -43.90 3.61 -21.34
N ASP A 412 -44.24 4.77 -20.76
CA ASP A 412 -45.28 5.05 -19.76
C ASP A 412 -45.09 4.63 -18.29
N SER A 413 -44.86 5.63 -17.42
CA SER A 413 -45.96 6.27 -16.68
C SER A 413 -45.47 7.37 -15.71
N LYS A 414 -46.36 8.34 -15.47
CA LYS A 414 -46.18 9.69 -14.90
C LYS A 414 -46.34 9.80 -13.37
N LYS A 415 -45.77 10.90 -12.83
CA LYS A 415 -46.15 11.71 -11.63
C LYS A 415 -45.86 11.06 -10.25
N GLN A 416 -45.45 11.75 -9.18
CA GLN A 416 -45.75 13.10 -8.68
C GLN A 416 -44.74 13.50 -7.55
N SER A 417 -44.47 14.80 -7.33
CA SER A 417 -43.90 15.38 -6.08
C SER A 417 -45.04 16.05 -5.25
N PRO A 418 -44.89 16.66 -4.02
CA PRO A 418 -43.86 17.66 -3.62
C PRO A 418 -43.47 17.80 -2.10
N SER A 419 -42.54 18.75 -1.83
CA SER A 419 -42.38 19.70 -0.68
C SER A 419 -41.91 19.20 0.70
N SER A 420 -40.77 19.67 1.27
CA SER A 420 -40.41 20.98 1.91
C SER A 420 -40.37 20.82 3.45
N THR A 421 -39.36 21.30 4.19
CA THR A 421 -39.38 22.60 4.92
C THR A 421 -38.06 22.83 5.67
N ILE A 422 -37.64 24.10 5.69
CA ILE A 422 -36.49 24.73 6.37
C ILE A 422 -36.87 25.14 7.79
N ILE A 423 -35.97 25.00 8.78
CA ILE A 423 -36.00 25.82 10.03
C ILE A 423 -34.57 26.23 10.41
N ASN A 424 -34.36 27.56 10.50
CA ASN A 424 -33.21 28.26 11.09
C ASN A 424 -33.65 28.85 12.43
N ILE A 425 -32.89 28.70 13.54
CA ILE A 425 -32.94 29.63 14.70
C ILE A 425 -31.57 29.70 15.44
N TYR A 426 -30.90 30.86 15.28
CA TYR A 426 -30.21 31.76 16.24
C TYR A 426 -29.33 31.31 17.45
N SER A 427 -28.06 31.79 17.39
CA SER A 427 -27.25 32.64 18.32
C SER A 427 -26.82 32.22 19.76
N SER A 428 -25.48 32.07 19.94
CA SER A 428 -24.47 32.83 20.78
C SER A 428 -24.71 33.16 22.29
N PRO A 429 -23.69 33.57 23.13
CA PRO A 429 -22.21 33.44 23.12
C PRO A 429 -21.55 33.16 24.54
N LEU A 430 -20.20 33.31 24.62
CA LEU A 430 -19.30 33.56 25.80
C LEU A 430 -18.76 32.30 26.54
N SER A 431 -17.52 32.17 27.02
CA SER A 431 -16.41 33.12 27.31
C SER A 431 -15.04 32.41 27.43
N SER A 432 -13.98 33.18 27.13
CA SER A 432 -12.56 33.17 27.56
C SER A 432 -12.01 32.19 28.62
N ARG A 433 -10.74 31.75 28.42
CA ARG A 433 -9.60 31.97 29.36
C ARG A 433 -8.23 31.60 28.77
N ASN A 434 -7.22 32.26 29.33
CA ASN A 434 -5.86 32.52 28.87
C ASN A 434 -4.77 31.49 29.31
N THR A 435 -3.66 31.49 28.55
CA THR A 435 -2.21 31.35 28.91
C THR A 435 -1.72 30.02 29.52
N THR A 436 -0.55 29.47 29.18
CA THR A 436 0.80 30.09 29.15
C THR A 436 1.82 29.21 28.41
N ARG A 437 2.84 29.85 27.79
CA ARG A 437 4.04 29.28 27.14
C ARG A 437 5.00 28.59 28.12
N ASN A 438 5.81 27.66 27.61
CA ASN A 438 7.23 27.52 27.97
C ASN A 438 8.07 26.99 26.81
N THR A 439 9.15 27.72 26.49
CA THR A 439 10.13 27.50 25.43
C THR A 439 11.34 26.70 25.92
N LYS A 440 11.96 25.88 25.05
CA LYS A 440 13.36 25.46 25.21
C LYS A 440 14.07 25.28 23.86
N ILE A 441 15.26 25.84 23.78
CA ILE A 441 16.17 26.04 22.64
C ILE A 441 17.08 24.81 22.45
N ILE A 442 17.32 24.35 21.21
CA ILE A 442 18.54 23.60 20.82
C ILE A 442 18.99 23.98 19.39
N SER A 443 20.32 23.94 19.23
CA SER A 443 21.27 24.46 18.23
C SER A 443 21.36 23.81 16.84
N ASP A 444 21.78 24.65 15.88
CA ASP A 444 22.29 24.41 14.53
C ASP A 444 23.40 23.34 14.38
N HIS A 445 23.39 22.59 13.27
CA HIS A 445 24.60 22.10 12.57
C HIS A 445 24.35 21.96 11.05
N ARG A 446 25.30 22.51 10.27
CA ARG A 446 25.29 22.65 8.80
C ARG A 446 26.46 21.86 8.20
N ILE A 447 26.23 20.96 7.23
CA ILE A 447 27.28 20.38 6.37
C ILE A 447 26.82 20.39 4.89
N LYS A 448 27.75 20.81 4.02
CA LYS A 448 27.61 21.04 2.57
C LYS A 448 27.72 19.76 1.74
N ASN A 449 27.00 19.74 0.62
CA ASN A 449 27.07 18.78 -0.49
C ASN A 449 28.16 19.16 -1.51
N ASP A 450 28.84 18.16 -2.06
CA ASP A 450 29.59 18.25 -3.32
C ASP A 450 29.47 16.91 -4.07
N GLY A 451 28.84 16.89 -5.26
CA GLY A 451 28.51 15.63 -5.96
C GLY A 451 27.93 15.75 -7.38
N GLY A 452 27.98 16.94 -8.00
CA GLY A 452 27.27 17.22 -9.25
C GLY A 452 27.87 16.59 -10.52
N GLU A 453 29.17 16.30 -10.57
CA GLU A 453 29.83 15.99 -11.85
C GLU A 453 29.82 14.50 -12.24
N ARG A 454 29.60 13.56 -11.32
CA ARG A 454 29.57 12.12 -11.65
C ARG A 454 28.26 11.65 -12.28
N GLN A 455 27.15 12.37 -12.10
CA GLN A 455 25.84 11.96 -12.60
C GLN A 455 25.62 12.25 -14.09
N GLN A 456 26.32 13.23 -14.67
CA GLN A 456 26.17 13.56 -16.10
C GLN A 456 26.84 12.53 -17.02
N GLN A 457 27.96 11.94 -16.61
CA GLN A 457 28.62 10.88 -17.38
C GLN A 457 27.80 9.58 -17.44
N GLN A 458 27.05 9.27 -16.39
CA GLN A 458 26.25 8.04 -16.34
C GLN A 458 25.04 8.09 -17.30
N LYS A 459 24.41 9.26 -17.47
CA LYS A 459 23.28 9.46 -18.40
C LYS A 459 23.65 9.24 -19.87
N PHE A 460 24.90 9.54 -20.25
CA PHE A 460 25.36 9.38 -21.63
C PHE A 460 25.56 7.91 -22.02
N TYR A 461 25.99 7.07 -21.07
CA TYR A 461 26.16 5.63 -21.31
C TYR A 461 24.84 4.88 -21.49
N TYR A 462 23.77 5.26 -20.76
CA TYR A 462 22.46 4.59 -20.87
C TYR A 462 21.72 4.88 -22.19
N SER A 463 21.88 6.08 -22.76
CA SER A 463 21.27 6.41 -24.05
C SER A 463 21.87 5.59 -25.21
N ILE A 464 23.17 5.27 -25.12
CA ILE A 464 23.86 4.44 -26.13
C ILE A 464 23.42 2.97 -26.04
N ILE A 465 23.27 2.42 -24.82
CA ILE A 465 22.85 1.02 -24.64
C ILE A 465 21.40 0.80 -25.12
N ILE A 466 20.49 1.74 -24.84
CA ILE A 466 19.09 1.65 -25.30
C ILE A 466 19.01 1.75 -26.83
N THR A 467 19.82 2.62 -27.44
CA THR A 467 19.85 2.77 -28.90
C THR A 467 20.42 1.52 -29.58
N LEU A 468 21.45 0.90 -29.01
CA LEU A 468 22.02 -0.35 -29.52
C LEU A 468 21.09 -1.55 -29.35
N TRP A 469 20.30 -1.60 -28.26
CA TRP A 469 19.30 -2.64 -28.05
C TRP A 469 18.13 -2.52 -29.04
N ILE A 470 17.64 -1.31 -29.30
CA ILE A 470 16.60 -1.04 -30.31
C ILE A 470 17.10 -1.39 -31.72
N LEU A 471 18.35 -1.07 -32.05
CA LEU A 471 18.94 -1.42 -33.35
C LEU A 471 19.17 -2.93 -33.52
N HIS A 472 19.44 -3.66 -32.42
CA HIS A 472 19.57 -5.12 -32.45
C HIS A 472 18.22 -5.82 -32.67
N GLU A 473 17.15 -5.33 -32.03
CA GLU A 473 15.78 -5.85 -32.22
C GLU A 473 15.22 -5.54 -33.62
N VAL A 474 15.50 -4.34 -34.16
CA VAL A 474 15.03 -3.96 -35.51
C VAL A 474 15.74 -4.76 -36.61
N ASN A 475 17.02 -5.10 -36.45
CA ASN A 475 17.76 -5.91 -37.44
C ASN A 475 17.39 -7.40 -37.42
N ASN A 476 16.90 -7.94 -36.29
CA ASN A 476 16.42 -9.32 -36.21
C ASN A 476 15.03 -9.53 -36.84
N LEU A 477 14.29 -8.46 -37.12
CA LEU A 477 13.00 -8.52 -37.84
C LEU A 477 13.14 -8.47 -39.37
N SER A 478 14.33 -8.19 -39.91
CA SER A 478 14.60 -8.07 -41.36
C SER A 478 15.27 -9.30 -42.00
N VAL A 479 15.49 -10.39 -41.26
CA VAL A 479 16.06 -11.66 -41.79
C VAL A 479 15.06 -12.80 -41.67
N ILE A 480 13.82 -12.58 -42.12
CA ILE A 480 12.90 -13.65 -42.52
C ILE A 480 12.13 -13.14 -43.75
N HIS A 481 12.75 -13.24 -44.92
CA HIS A 481 12.07 -13.23 -46.20
C HIS A 481 12.60 -14.36 -47.08
#